data_AF-A0A847F0A5-F1
#
_entry.id   AF-A0A847F0A5-F1
#
_cell.length_a   1.000
_cell.length_b   1.000
_cell.length_c   1.000
_cell.angle_alpha   90.00
_cell.angle_beta   90.00
_cell.angle_gamma   90.00
#
_symmetry.space_group_name_H-M   'P 1'
#
loop_
_entity.id
_entity.type
_entity.pdbx_description
1 polymer ?
#
loop_
_entity_poly.entity_id
_entity_poly.type
_entity_poly.pdbx_seq_one_letter_code
_entity_poly.pdbx_strand_id
1 'polypeptide(L)'
;MSSFLAQFIQANPTQSRTVITLDTDWTFYRYADTQTPDSLIYDYRPTIEDTRDDKPADAQPTERAAIGTSKGLLKPWILPTGNAFIKNPSLHHRRPAGDPGADFPFVQASFDDKDWQRVSLPHDWAVDAPF
;
A
#
# COMPACT_ATOMS: atom_id res chain seq x y z
N MET A 1 -50.42 -41.32 29.30
CA MET A 1 -49.19 -40.80 29.92
C MET A 1 -48.32 -40.27 28.81
N SER A 2 -48.23 -38.95 28.70
CA SER A 2 -47.55 -38.24 27.61
C SER A 2 -46.05 -38.17 27.92
N SER A 3 -45.21 -38.72 27.06
CA SER A 3 -43.74 -38.62 27.18
C SER A 3 -43.26 -37.57 26.19
N PHE A 4 -42.77 -36.43 26.70
CA PHE A 4 -42.13 -35.39 25.89
C PHE A 4 -40.64 -35.72 25.75
N LEU A 5 -40.18 -35.96 24.51
CA LEU A 5 -38.76 -35.94 24.16
C LEU A 5 -38.33 -34.50 23.94
N ALA A 6 -37.45 -33.98 24.80
CA ALA A 6 -36.77 -32.72 24.57
C ALA A 6 -35.62 -32.94 23.59
N GLN A 7 -35.71 -32.34 22.41
CA GLN A 7 -34.67 -32.37 21.40
C GLN A 7 -33.82 -31.11 21.57
N PHE A 8 -32.56 -31.27 22.01
CA PHE A 8 -31.61 -30.17 22.08
C PHE A 8 -31.12 -29.82 20.68
N ILE A 9 -31.43 -28.61 20.22
CA ILE A 9 -30.80 -28.03 19.03
C ILE A 9 -29.37 -27.65 19.43
N GLN A 10 -28.38 -28.38 18.93
CA GLN A 10 -26.98 -27.92 18.99
C GLN A 10 -26.83 -26.73 18.03
N ALA A 11 -26.46 -25.57 18.57
CA ALA A 11 -26.06 -24.43 17.76
C ALA A 11 -24.73 -24.76 17.06
N ASN A 12 -24.70 -24.58 15.74
CA ASN A 12 -23.45 -24.64 14.98
C ASN A 12 -22.52 -23.51 15.47
N PRO A 13 -21.25 -23.80 15.81
CA PRO A 13 -20.32 -22.77 16.26
C PRO A 13 -20.09 -21.79 15.11
N THR A 14 -20.46 -20.53 15.32
CA THR A 14 -20.11 -19.42 14.43
C THR A 14 -18.59 -19.26 14.47
N GLN A 15 -17.88 -19.63 13.41
CA GLN A 15 -16.45 -19.35 13.31
C GLN A 15 -16.26 -17.83 13.23
N SER A 16 -15.85 -17.22 14.33
CA SER A 16 -15.63 -15.77 14.44
C SER A 16 -14.31 -15.30 13.83
N ARG A 17 -13.40 -16.24 13.51
CA ARG A 17 -12.08 -15.96 12.98
C ARG A 17 -11.75 -16.90 11.83
N THR A 18 -11.39 -16.31 10.69
CA THR A 18 -10.80 -17.02 9.56
C THR A 18 -9.30 -16.78 9.56
N VAL A 19 -8.52 -17.82 9.29
CA VAL A 19 -7.08 -17.74 9.01
C VAL A 19 -6.92 -18.14 7.55
N ILE A 20 -6.35 -17.24 6.75
CA ILE A 20 -6.14 -17.44 5.31
C ILE A 20 -4.64 -17.34 5.07
N THR A 21 -4.07 -18.37 4.44
CA THR A 21 -2.67 -18.34 4.00
C THR A 21 -2.59 -17.53 2.70
N LEU A 22 -1.60 -16.65 2.60
CA LEU A 22 -1.35 -15.80 1.44
C LEU A 22 -0.07 -16.25 0.74
N ASP A 23 0.08 -17.53 0.43
CA ASP A 23 1.30 -18.14 -0.14
C ASP A 23 1.15 -18.61 -1.59
N THR A 24 -0.04 -18.46 -2.18
CA THR A 24 -0.39 -18.89 -3.52
C THR A 24 -0.64 -17.70 -4.44
N ASP A 25 -0.56 -17.93 -5.75
CA ASP A 25 -0.92 -16.98 -6.81
C ASP A 25 -0.17 -15.64 -6.82
N TRP A 26 1.06 -15.63 -6.28
CA TRP A 26 1.93 -14.45 -6.35
C TRP A 26 2.59 -14.30 -7.71
N THR A 27 2.63 -13.06 -8.18
CA THR A 27 3.30 -12.65 -9.41
C THR A 27 4.22 -11.46 -9.16
N PHE A 28 5.29 -11.39 -9.95
CA PHE A 28 6.32 -10.37 -9.86
C PHE A 28 6.55 -9.73 -11.23
N TYR A 29 6.61 -8.39 -11.23
CA TYR A 29 7.00 -7.62 -12.39
C TYR A 29 8.21 -6.76 -12.04
N ARG A 30 9.27 -6.91 -12.84
CA ARG A 30 10.44 -6.04 -12.80
C ARG A 30 10.46 -5.21 -14.06
N TYR A 31 10.58 -3.90 -13.90
CA TYR A 31 10.90 -3.01 -15.01
C TYR A 31 12.25 -3.42 -15.62
N ALA A 32 12.30 -3.57 -16.94
CA ALA A 32 13.57 -3.72 -17.62
C ALA A 32 14.44 -2.47 -17.42
N ASP A 33 15.76 -2.60 -17.47
CA ASP A 33 16.68 -1.47 -17.24
C ASP A 33 16.51 -0.34 -18.28
N THR A 34 15.89 -0.64 -19.43
CA THR A 34 15.55 0.32 -20.49
C THR A 34 14.16 0.95 -20.32
N GLN A 35 13.34 0.47 -19.39
CA GLN A 35 12.01 0.98 -19.12
C GLN A 35 12.07 2.07 -18.05
N THR A 36 11.36 3.17 -18.30
CA THR A 36 11.11 4.18 -17.27
C THR A 36 9.96 3.70 -16.38
N PRO A 37 10.16 3.61 -15.05
CA PRO A 37 9.09 3.31 -14.12
C PRO A 37 8.00 4.39 -14.14
N ASP A 38 6.87 4.08 -13.50
CA ASP A 38 5.82 5.07 -13.27
C ASP A 38 6.29 6.20 -12.33
N SER A 39 5.48 7.26 -12.27
CA SER A 39 5.73 8.42 -11.41
C SER A 39 4.78 8.50 -10.22
N LEU A 40 4.12 7.39 -9.86
CA LEU A 40 3.16 7.31 -8.76
C LEU A 40 3.88 7.21 -7.41
N ILE A 41 4.55 8.30 -7.05
CA ILE A 41 5.33 8.41 -5.82
C ILE A 41 4.41 8.96 -4.72
N TYR A 42 4.49 8.41 -3.50
CA TYR A 42 3.70 8.91 -2.38
C TYR A 42 3.99 10.38 -2.06
N ASP A 43 5.25 10.69 -1.81
CA ASP A 43 5.75 12.01 -1.44
C ASP A 43 7.15 12.19 -2.01
N TYR A 44 7.52 13.42 -2.33
CA TYR A 44 8.86 13.68 -2.84
C TYR A 44 9.91 13.40 -1.75
N ARG A 45 10.99 12.75 -2.14
CA ARG A 45 12.17 12.53 -1.30
C ARG A 45 13.32 13.34 -1.88
N PRO A 46 13.76 14.43 -1.23
CA PRO A 46 14.91 15.19 -1.70
C PRO A 46 16.16 14.33 -1.62
N THR A 47 17.11 14.61 -2.52
CA THR A 47 18.47 14.13 -2.39
C THR A 47 19.07 14.69 -1.11
N ILE A 48 19.69 13.80 -0.33
CA ILE A 48 20.42 14.13 0.89
C ILE A 48 21.82 14.53 0.47
N GLU A 49 22.17 15.80 0.63
CA GLU A 49 23.49 16.33 0.26
C GLU A 49 24.46 16.35 1.46
N ASP A 50 23.93 16.40 2.69
CA ASP A 50 24.73 16.45 3.92
C ASP A 50 24.75 15.09 4.64
N THR A 51 25.70 14.24 4.22
CA THR A 51 25.90 12.86 4.71
C THR A 51 26.78 12.79 5.97
N ARG A 52 26.92 13.87 6.73
CA ARG A 52 27.71 13.84 7.96
C ARG A 52 26.98 13.05 9.05
N ASP A 53 27.64 12.00 9.54
CA ASP A 53 27.16 11.11 10.60
C ASP A 53 27.39 11.66 12.02
N ASP A 54 28.01 12.83 12.16
CA ASP A 54 28.31 13.47 13.45
C ASP A 54 27.12 14.24 14.05
N LYS A 55 25.94 14.15 13.41
CA LYS A 55 24.72 14.79 13.87
C LYS A 55 24.12 14.02 15.06
N PRO A 56 23.60 14.73 16.08
CA PRO A 56 22.80 14.09 17.13
C PRO A 56 21.64 13.29 16.51
N ALA A 57 21.39 12.08 17.01
CA ALA A 57 20.33 11.21 16.50
C ALA A 57 18.93 11.86 16.62
N ASP A 58 18.74 12.75 17.59
CA ASP A 58 17.48 13.48 17.83
C ASP A 58 17.37 14.80 17.04
N ALA A 59 18.35 15.13 16.20
CA ALA A 59 18.29 16.35 15.40
C ALA A 59 17.12 16.30 14.41
N GLN A 60 16.36 17.40 14.31
CA GLN A 60 15.28 17.48 13.32
C GLN A 60 15.86 17.45 11.89
N PRO A 61 15.25 16.68 10.98
CA PRO A 61 15.64 16.69 9.57
C PRO A 61 15.50 18.09 8.97
N THR A 62 16.60 18.65 8.49
CA THR A 62 16.65 19.97 7.82
C THR A 62 16.22 19.93 6.37
N GLU A 63 16.21 18.74 5.76
CA GLU A 63 15.96 18.53 4.32
C GLU A 63 14.48 18.47 3.97
N ARG A 64 13.59 18.89 4.87
CA ARG A 64 12.16 19.00 4.57
C ARG A 64 11.94 20.15 3.58
N ALA A 65 12.16 19.89 2.31
CA ALA A 65 11.79 20.80 1.24
C ALA A 65 10.27 21.01 1.32
N ALA A 66 9.83 22.26 1.45
CA ALA A 66 8.42 22.64 1.35
C ALA A 66 7.98 22.54 -0.12
N ILE A 67 8.00 21.33 -0.67
CA ILE A 67 7.61 21.10 -2.04
C ILE A 67 6.09 21.11 -2.05
N GLY A 68 5.55 22.25 -2.49
CA GLY A 68 4.15 22.38 -2.84
C GLY A 68 3.76 21.25 -3.77
N THR A 69 2.58 20.69 -3.52
CA THR A 69 1.84 19.71 -4.33
C THR A 69 2.36 19.59 -5.76
N SER A 70 3.39 18.78 -5.97
CA SER A 70 3.88 18.52 -7.32
C SER A 70 2.88 17.59 -8.00
N LYS A 71 2.65 17.86 -9.29
CA LYS A 71 1.79 17.06 -10.16
C LYS A 71 2.36 15.64 -10.19
N GLY A 72 1.62 14.67 -9.64
CA GLY A 72 2.02 13.25 -9.59
C GLY A 72 2.15 12.62 -8.19
N LEU A 73 2.19 13.39 -7.09
CA LEU A 73 2.34 12.82 -5.75
C LEU A 73 1.05 12.23 -5.19
N LEU A 74 1.03 11.00 -4.67
CA LEU A 74 -0.21 10.38 -4.16
C LEU A 74 -0.69 10.93 -2.81
N LYS A 75 0.17 11.58 -2.03
CA LYS A 75 -0.15 12.05 -0.67
C LYS A 75 -1.45 12.87 -0.55
N PRO A 76 -1.75 13.86 -1.40
CA PRO A 76 -3.03 14.59 -1.34
C PRO A 76 -4.27 13.72 -1.58
N TRP A 77 -4.14 12.59 -2.29
CA TRP A 77 -5.24 11.64 -2.53
C TRP A 77 -5.45 10.68 -1.37
N ILE A 78 -4.39 10.36 -0.62
CA ILE A 78 -4.41 9.41 0.50
C ILE A 78 -4.80 10.08 1.81
N LEU A 79 -4.24 11.25 2.13
CA LEU A 79 -4.46 11.93 3.41
C LEU A 79 -5.95 12.18 3.79
N PRO A 80 -6.89 12.44 2.85
CA PRO A 80 -8.31 12.57 3.19
C PRO A 80 -8.91 11.34 3.90
N THR A 81 -8.36 10.14 3.69
CA THR A 81 -8.79 8.91 4.41
C THR A 81 -8.56 9.02 5.92
N GLY A 82 -7.61 9.84 6.34
CA GLY A 82 -7.28 10.10 7.75
C GLY A 82 -8.15 11.18 8.40
N ASN A 83 -9.00 11.90 7.65
CA ASN A 83 -9.77 13.02 8.20
C ASN A 83 -10.69 12.62 9.37
N ALA A 84 -11.15 11.37 9.40
CA ALA A 84 -11.96 10.83 10.51
C ALA A 84 -11.22 10.87 11.87
N PHE A 85 -9.88 10.91 11.85
CA PHE A 85 -9.04 10.96 13.05
C PHE A 85 -8.59 12.39 13.40
N ILE A 86 -8.95 13.39 12.60
CA ILE A 86 -8.56 14.80 12.82
C ILE A 86 -9.71 15.54 13.51
N LYS A 87 -9.53 15.85 14.80
CA LYS A 87 -10.56 16.51 15.63
C LYS A 87 -10.99 17.87 15.10
N ASN A 88 -10.04 18.67 14.59
CA ASN A 88 -10.33 20.01 14.06
C ASN A 88 -10.61 19.93 12.55
N PRO A 89 -11.86 20.18 12.09
CA PRO A 89 -12.21 20.14 10.68
C PRO A 89 -11.42 21.12 9.81
N SER A 90 -10.91 22.22 10.36
CA SER A 90 -10.11 23.18 9.60
C SER A 90 -8.76 22.63 9.16
N LEU A 91 -8.32 21.49 9.74
CA LEU A 91 -7.09 20.80 9.39
C LEU A 91 -7.32 19.62 8.44
N HIS A 92 -8.56 19.40 7.98
CA HIS A 92 -8.88 18.30 7.08
C HIS A 92 -8.23 18.48 5.70
N HIS A 93 -7.78 17.37 5.14
CA HIS A 93 -7.21 17.31 3.81
C HIS A 93 -8.31 17.23 2.75
N ARG A 94 -8.17 17.99 1.66
CA ARG A 94 -9.10 17.93 0.52
C ARG A 94 -8.57 16.97 -0.53
N ARG A 95 -9.42 16.04 -0.96
CA ARG A 95 -9.09 15.14 -2.07
C ARG A 95 -9.09 15.94 -3.39
N PRO A 96 -8.02 15.87 -4.21
CA PRO A 96 -8.05 16.41 -5.56
C PRO A 96 -9.14 15.73 -6.42
N ALA A 97 -9.56 16.39 -7.49
CA ALA A 97 -10.46 15.78 -8.48
C ALA A 97 -9.70 14.76 -9.35
N GLY A 98 -10.45 13.80 -9.91
CA GLY A 98 -9.93 12.75 -10.78
C GLY A 98 -9.18 11.63 -10.05
N ASP A 99 -8.58 10.75 -10.84
CA ASP A 99 -7.91 9.55 -10.35
C ASP A 99 -6.39 9.65 -10.57
N PRO A 100 -5.58 9.48 -9.51
CA PRO A 100 -4.13 9.57 -9.64
C PRO A 100 -3.61 8.38 -10.45
N GLY A 101 -2.81 8.66 -11.48
CA GLY A 101 -2.27 7.61 -12.35
C GLY A 101 -3.28 6.97 -13.29
N ALA A 102 -4.41 7.60 -13.58
CA ALA A 102 -5.43 7.07 -14.49
C ALA A 102 -4.93 6.76 -15.92
N ASP A 103 -3.75 7.23 -16.28
CA ASP A 103 -3.04 6.96 -17.52
C ASP A 103 -2.01 5.82 -17.40
N PHE A 104 -1.76 5.31 -16.19
CA PHE A 104 -0.85 4.20 -15.93
C PHE A 104 -1.56 2.85 -16.13
N PRO A 105 -1.00 1.92 -16.93
CA PRO A 105 -1.64 0.64 -17.21
C PRO A 105 -1.95 -0.19 -15.97
N PHE A 106 -1.07 -0.24 -14.96
CA PHE A 106 -1.24 -1.19 -13.85
C PHE A 106 -2.36 -0.81 -12.88
N VAL A 107 -2.91 0.41 -12.97
CA VAL A 107 -4.07 0.81 -12.16
C VAL A 107 -5.38 0.66 -12.92
N GLN A 108 -5.35 0.25 -14.19
CA GLN A 108 -6.56 0.02 -14.96
C GLN A 108 -7.21 -1.30 -14.56
N ALA A 109 -8.52 -1.29 -14.38
CA ALA A 109 -9.28 -2.50 -14.05
C ALA A 109 -9.20 -3.60 -15.13
N SER A 110 -8.85 -3.23 -16.36
CA SER A 110 -8.70 -4.13 -17.51
C SER A 110 -7.25 -4.49 -17.82
N PHE A 111 -6.30 -4.18 -16.94
CA PHE A 111 -4.90 -4.55 -17.14
C PHE A 111 -4.74 -6.08 -17.16
N ASP A 112 -3.94 -6.58 -18.10
CA ASP A 112 -3.63 -8.00 -18.23
C ASP A 112 -2.20 -8.25 -17.72
N ASP A 113 -2.09 -8.86 -16.55
CA ASP A 113 -0.83 -9.16 -15.85
C ASP A 113 -0.35 -10.61 -16.06
N LYS A 114 -0.95 -11.36 -17.00
CA LYS A 114 -0.64 -12.78 -17.24
C LYS A 114 0.83 -13.06 -17.59
N ASP A 115 1.54 -12.06 -18.11
CA ASP A 115 2.95 -12.16 -18.48
C ASP A 115 3.90 -11.89 -17.30
N TRP A 116 3.36 -11.56 -16.11
CA TRP A 116 4.18 -11.39 -14.91
C TRP A 116 4.74 -12.73 -14.44
N GLN A 117 5.94 -12.69 -13.86
CA GLN A 117 6.62 -13.89 -13.38
C GLN A 117 5.88 -14.46 -12.18
N ARG A 118 5.44 -15.72 -12.24
CA ARG A 118 4.90 -16.43 -11.07
C ARG A 118 6.02 -16.69 -10.05
N VAL A 119 5.74 -16.47 -8.77
CA VAL A 119 6.69 -16.72 -7.67
C VAL A 119 6.05 -17.60 -6.60
N SER A 120 6.83 -18.52 -6.02
CA SER A 120 6.41 -19.36 -4.89
C SER A 120 6.94 -18.79 -3.57
N LEU A 121 6.08 -18.66 -2.56
CA LEU A 121 6.51 -18.20 -1.23
C LEU A 121 7.07 -19.36 -0.37
N PRO A 122 8.03 -19.08 0.55
CA PRO A 122 8.72 -17.81 0.72
C PRO A 122 9.70 -17.57 -0.44
N HIS A 123 9.57 -16.42 -1.11
CA HIS A 123 10.50 -16.03 -2.18
C HIS A 123 11.58 -15.14 -1.56
N ASP A 124 12.85 -15.45 -1.81
CA ASP A 124 13.95 -14.54 -1.52
C ASP A 124 13.92 -13.41 -2.56
N TRP A 125 13.51 -12.23 -2.10
CA TRP A 125 13.17 -10.99 -2.81
C TRP A 125 14.18 -10.45 -3.85
N ALA A 126 15.30 -11.10 -4.12
CA ALA A 126 16.34 -10.60 -5.03
C ALA A 126 17.29 -11.67 -5.61
N VAL A 127 16.95 -12.97 -5.64
CA VAL A 127 17.97 -14.00 -5.96
C VAL A 127 18.42 -14.04 -7.43
N ASP A 128 17.59 -13.54 -8.36
CA ASP A 128 17.82 -13.70 -9.80
C ASP A 128 18.48 -12.48 -10.48
N ALA A 129 18.82 -11.42 -9.73
CA ALA A 129 19.43 -10.21 -10.27
C ALA A 129 20.56 -9.65 -9.39
N PRO A 130 21.56 -8.96 -9.98
CA PRO A 130 22.56 -8.21 -9.21
C PRO A 130 21.94 -7.08 -8.37
N PHE A 131 22.57 -6.79 -7.23
CA PHE A 131 22.29 -5.63 -6.37
C PHE A 131 22.95 -4.35 -6.91
#